data_AF-A0A520U9Q7-F1
#
_entry.id   AF-A0A520U9Q7-F1
#
_cell.length_a   1.000
_cell.length_b   1.000
_cell.length_c   1.000
_cell.angle_alpha   90.00
_cell.angle_beta   90.00
_cell.angle_gamma   90.00
#
_symmetry.space_group_name_H-M   'P 1'
#
loop_
_entity.id
_entity.type
_entity.pdbx_description
1 polymer ?
#
loop_
_entity_poly.entity_id
_entity_poly.type
_entity_poly.pdbx_seq_one_letter_code
_entity_poly.pdbx_strand_id
1 'polypeptide(L)'
;MEKKYPKNIEGIQKISLFEGRVSLNLVIGEINKTREYIDLINQVDAWFFDGFSPSKNPDLWSQELFIAINNTCHEQSTFSTYTSSGLVKNNLKESGFDYIKTKGFSKKRHMLSGNAVSKIKRNSLNKKVAVIGTGITGCTLSYMLAKKGIEVDLFEQSESICSGASSHELLVTYPRLSAHDSPFGRFNLQSYIYATNFYDNLETAAWKKTGVILLNHDESTQKRQSSLLEKRSDGEIYQYLNSDEASKISGIELKFNGLLYKDAGYILPNDLCRSLIDSPKINLFTSAEVKNISTMQDVTSFSVDEKIYEYEDVCLCTGSDTSKLLKIEGFNIKRGQVTHIETQDSILNINLPICAKGYISPQVNDLHIVGSSYSNEDHTKLTEEEHLSNLKNLKLISDGDMVINSGKAGLRAVAKDHMPIVGKKNGLYISTCHGSRASVTAPISAEIISNLIANEAPPLMKRELEHLSPERFS
;
A
#
# COMPACT_ATOMS: atom_id res chain seq x y z
N MET A 1 -22.04 -3.09 5.41
CA MET A 1 -21.30 -2.10 4.60
C MET A 1 -21.16 -0.76 5.29
N GLU A 2 -22.18 -0.24 5.96
CA GLU A 2 -22.18 1.12 6.57
C GLU A 2 -20.95 1.44 7.45
N LYS A 3 -20.46 0.49 8.27
CA LYS A 3 -19.25 0.69 9.09
C LYS A 3 -17.93 0.75 8.31
N LYS A 4 -17.91 0.25 7.07
CA LYS A 4 -16.74 0.24 6.16
C LYS A 4 -17.02 1.03 4.89
N TYR A 5 -17.93 2.00 4.97
CA TYR A 5 -18.28 2.80 3.81
C TYR A 5 -17.05 3.59 3.33
N PRO A 6 -16.76 3.60 2.02
CA PRO A 6 -15.59 4.27 1.49
C PRO A 6 -15.68 5.78 1.68
N LYS A 7 -14.53 6.44 1.84
CA LYS A 7 -14.48 7.89 1.93
C LYS A 7 -14.86 8.49 0.58
N ASN A 8 -15.37 9.73 0.55
CA ASN A 8 -15.68 10.39 -0.72
C ASN A 8 -14.38 10.88 -1.40
N ILE A 9 -13.65 9.94 -1.99
CA ILE A 9 -12.30 10.12 -2.54
C ILE A 9 -12.23 9.38 -3.87
N GLU A 10 -12.01 10.15 -4.93
CA GLU A 10 -11.84 9.62 -6.29
C GLU A 10 -10.60 8.71 -6.39
N GLY A 11 -10.75 7.64 -7.16
CA GLY A 11 -9.80 6.54 -7.29
C GLY A 11 -10.41 5.23 -6.81
N ILE A 12 -9.57 4.26 -6.49
CA ILE A 12 -9.99 2.91 -6.11
C ILE A 12 -9.87 2.73 -4.62
N GLN A 13 -10.96 2.31 -3.99
CA GLN A 13 -10.99 1.97 -2.57
C GLN A 13 -11.38 0.50 -2.43
N LYS A 14 -10.43 -0.32 -1.98
CA LYS A 14 -10.65 -1.74 -1.70
C LYS A 14 -11.32 -1.90 -0.34
N ILE A 15 -12.38 -2.70 -0.29
CA ILE A 15 -13.15 -3.00 0.90
C ILE A 15 -13.16 -4.51 1.12
N SER A 16 -12.70 -4.93 2.29
CA SER A 16 -12.74 -6.34 2.72
C SER A 16 -13.98 -6.60 3.59
N LEU A 17 -14.81 -7.53 3.15
CA LEU A 17 -16.05 -7.94 3.80
C LEU A 17 -15.99 -9.43 4.18
N PHE A 18 -16.71 -9.79 5.25
CA PHE A 18 -16.83 -11.18 5.72
C PHE A 18 -15.47 -11.85 5.90
N GLU A 19 -14.59 -11.21 6.69
CA GLU A 19 -13.24 -11.72 7.00
C GLU A 19 -12.36 -11.96 5.76
N GLY A 20 -12.57 -11.16 4.70
CA GLY A 20 -11.81 -11.27 3.46
C GLY A 20 -12.39 -12.23 2.44
N ARG A 21 -13.50 -12.90 2.74
CA ARG A 21 -14.19 -13.77 1.78
C ARG A 21 -14.72 -13.00 0.56
N VAL A 22 -15.08 -11.73 0.75
CA VAL A 22 -15.48 -10.84 -0.34
C VAL A 22 -14.57 -9.63 -0.34
N SER A 23 -13.92 -9.41 -1.49
CA SER A 23 -13.14 -8.23 -1.78
C SER A 23 -13.87 -7.37 -2.82
N LEU A 24 -14.12 -6.11 -2.49
CA LEU A 24 -14.73 -5.14 -3.39
C LEU A 24 -13.71 -4.05 -3.74
N ASN A 25 -13.35 -3.93 -5.01
CA ASN A 25 -12.66 -2.74 -5.53
C ASN A 25 -13.73 -1.74 -5.97
N LEU A 26 -13.95 -0.68 -5.18
CA LEU A 26 -14.86 0.38 -5.58
C LEU A 26 -14.10 1.46 -6.35
N VAL A 27 -14.45 1.64 -7.62
CA VAL A 27 -13.89 2.67 -8.49
C VAL A 27 -14.77 3.92 -8.39
N ILE A 28 -14.28 4.97 -7.75
CA ILE A 28 -15.01 6.23 -7.55
C ILE A 28 -14.48 7.25 -8.56
N GLY A 29 -15.33 7.69 -9.48
CA GLY A 29 -15.00 8.72 -10.45
C GLY A 29 -15.97 8.74 -11.62
N GLU A 30 -15.77 9.68 -12.54
CA GLU A 30 -16.53 9.74 -13.79
C GLU A 30 -16.04 8.65 -14.75
N ILE A 31 -16.96 7.96 -15.44
CA ILE A 31 -16.62 6.82 -16.31
C ILE A 31 -15.54 7.18 -17.36
N ASN A 32 -15.57 8.40 -17.90
CA ASN A 32 -14.61 8.85 -18.91
C ASN A 32 -13.18 8.95 -18.36
N LYS A 33 -13.00 9.05 -17.03
CA LYS A 33 -11.70 9.05 -16.35
C LYS A 33 -11.34 7.69 -15.77
N THR A 34 -12.33 6.84 -15.50
CA THR A 34 -12.12 5.56 -14.80
C THR A 34 -12.23 4.34 -15.70
N ARG A 35 -12.65 4.49 -16.95
CA ARG A 35 -12.81 3.37 -17.90
C ARG A 35 -11.53 2.58 -18.11
N GLU A 36 -10.37 3.23 -18.12
CA GLU A 36 -9.07 2.56 -18.27
C GLU A 36 -8.81 1.50 -17.18
N TYR A 37 -9.54 1.55 -16.06
CA TYR A 37 -9.46 0.51 -15.05
C TYR A 37 -9.90 -0.85 -15.57
N ILE A 38 -10.84 -0.89 -16.53
CA ILE A 38 -11.34 -2.14 -17.12
C ILE A 38 -10.21 -2.89 -17.82
N ASP A 39 -9.27 -2.18 -18.43
CA ASP A 39 -8.11 -2.76 -19.11
C ASP A 39 -7.12 -3.44 -18.14
N LEU A 40 -7.28 -3.23 -16.83
CA LEU A 40 -6.50 -3.86 -15.77
C LEU A 40 -7.18 -5.10 -15.18
N ILE A 41 -8.40 -5.42 -15.61
CA ILE A 41 -9.18 -6.54 -15.11
C ILE A 41 -9.09 -7.69 -16.12
N ASN A 42 -8.92 -8.90 -15.61
CA ASN A 42 -8.94 -10.11 -16.42
C ASN A 42 -9.81 -11.18 -15.75
N GLN A 43 -10.20 -12.20 -16.52
CA GLN A 43 -10.87 -13.40 -16.01
C GLN A 43 -12.19 -13.11 -15.28
N VAL A 44 -13.00 -12.16 -15.77
CA VAL A 44 -14.29 -11.82 -15.13
C VAL A 44 -15.33 -12.92 -15.36
N ASP A 45 -15.85 -13.53 -14.30
CA ASP A 45 -16.90 -14.56 -14.41
C ASP A 45 -18.27 -13.99 -14.85
N ALA A 46 -18.64 -12.80 -14.35
CA ALA A 46 -19.96 -12.22 -14.61
C ALA A 46 -19.93 -10.69 -14.60
N TRP A 47 -20.57 -10.09 -15.60
CA TRP A 47 -20.80 -8.65 -15.70
C TRP A 47 -22.26 -8.27 -15.41
N PHE A 48 -22.46 -7.28 -14.54
CA PHE A 48 -23.78 -6.68 -14.29
C PHE A 48 -23.81 -5.29 -14.91
N PHE A 49 -24.47 -5.14 -16.06
CA PHE A 49 -24.62 -3.83 -16.69
C PHE A 49 -25.86 -3.13 -16.13
N ASP A 50 -25.59 -2.19 -15.23
CA ASP A 50 -26.60 -1.38 -14.57
C ASP A 50 -26.24 0.12 -14.66
N GLY A 51 -27.23 0.98 -14.44
CA GLY A 51 -27.11 2.43 -14.58
C GLY A 51 -28.39 3.07 -15.09
N PHE A 52 -28.38 4.38 -15.30
CA PHE A 52 -29.54 5.05 -15.91
C PHE A 52 -29.80 4.55 -17.33
N SER A 53 -31.02 4.77 -17.82
CA SER A 53 -31.42 4.35 -19.16
C SER A 53 -30.43 4.85 -20.21
N PRO A 54 -30.20 4.13 -21.33
CA PRO A 54 -29.22 4.54 -22.34
C PRO A 54 -29.37 5.98 -22.84
N SER A 55 -30.60 6.49 -22.87
CA SER A 55 -30.89 7.89 -23.22
C SER A 55 -30.39 8.94 -22.22
N LYS A 56 -30.17 8.54 -20.95
CA LYS A 56 -29.74 9.41 -19.86
C LYS A 56 -28.25 9.33 -19.56
N ASN A 57 -27.60 8.22 -19.94
CA ASN A 57 -26.17 8.03 -19.72
C ASN A 57 -25.56 7.19 -20.85
N PRO A 58 -25.45 7.73 -22.08
CA PRO A 58 -25.02 6.97 -23.26
C PRO A 58 -23.60 6.40 -23.14
N ASP A 59 -22.71 7.07 -22.39
CA ASP A 59 -21.32 6.67 -22.21
C ASP A 59 -21.19 5.25 -21.61
N LEU A 60 -22.06 4.91 -20.64
CA LEU A 60 -22.15 3.58 -20.03
C LEU A 60 -22.68 2.47 -20.97
N TRP A 61 -23.20 2.84 -22.14
CA TRP A 61 -23.75 1.89 -23.12
C TRP A 61 -23.03 1.95 -24.47
N SER A 62 -21.86 2.59 -24.50
CA SER A 62 -21.05 2.71 -25.71
C SER A 62 -20.48 1.37 -26.16
N GLN A 63 -20.34 1.19 -27.47
CA GLN A 63 -19.65 0.02 -28.05
C GLN A 63 -18.20 -0.07 -27.56
N GLU A 64 -17.54 1.07 -27.41
CA GLU A 64 -16.17 1.16 -26.93
C GLU A 64 -15.98 0.57 -25.52
N LEU A 65 -16.94 0.84 -24.63
CA LEU A 65 -16.95 0.26 -23.28
C LEU A 65 -17.20 -1.24 -23.32
N PHE A 66 -18.17 -1.69 -24.14
CA PHE A 66 -18.43 -3.13 -24.26
C PHE A 66 -17.27 -3.91 -24.86
N ILE A 67 -16.50 -3.33 -25.81
CA ILE A 67 -15.26 -3.96 -26.31
C ILE A 67 -14.25 -4.13 -25.18
N ALA A 68 -14.01 -3.08 -24.39
CA ALA A 68 -13.10 -3.15 -23.25
C ALA A 68 -13.54 -4.22 -22.23
N ILE A 69 -14.84 -4.27 -21.92
CA ILE A 69 -15.43 -5.27 -21.02
C ILE A 69 -15.27 -6.69 -21.60
N ASN A 70 -15.49 -6.90 -22.90
CA ASN A 70 -15.35 -8.21 -23.52
C ASN A 70 -13.90 -8.75 -23.40
N ASN A 71 -12.91 -7.86 -23.52
CA ASN A 71 -11.50 -8.24 -23.36
C ASN A 71 -11.17 -8.78 -21.96
N THR A 72 -11.97 -8.45 -20.95
CA THR A 72 -11.81 -8.98 -19.58
C THR A 72 -12.38 -10.40 -19.39
N CYS A 73 -13.16 -10.88 -20.35
CA CYS A 73 -13.96 -12.11 -20.23
C CYS A 73 -13.18 -13.36 -20.65
N HIS A 74 -13.41 -14.47 -19.95
CA HIS A 74 -13.07 -15.82 -20.37
C HIS A 74 -14.25 -16.51 -21.08
N GLU A 75 -14.04 -17.72 -21.60
CA GLU A 75 -14.99 -18.47 -22.44
C GLU A 75 -16.32 -18.84 -21.73
N GLN A 76 -16.37 -18.69 -20.41
CA GLN A 76 -17.57 -18.97 -19.59
C GLN A 76 -18.17 -17.70 -18.98
N SER A 77 -17.66 -16.53 -19.34
CA SER A 77 -18.12 -15.26 -18.78
C SER A 77 -19.54 -14.95 -19.22
N THR A 78 -20.35 -14.52 -18.26
CA THR A 78 -21.74 -14.17 -18.48
C THR A 78 -21.97 -12.67 -18.31
N PHE A 79 -23.12 -12.18 -18.79
CA PHE A 79 -23.60 -10.87 -18.42
C PHE A 79 -25.12 -10.84 -18.25
N SER A 80 -25.60 -9.81 -17.55
CA SER A 80 -27.02 -9.46 -17.53
C SER A 80 -27.23 -7.95 -17.49
N THR A 81 -28.38 -7.51 -18.01
CA THR A 81 -28.81 -6.11 -17.93
C THR A 81 -30.32 -5.97 -17.98
N TYR A 82 -30.86 -4.95 -17.29
CA TYR A 82 -32.30 -4.70 -17.26
C TYR A 82 -32.88 -4.21 -18.58
N THR A 83 -32.05 -3.63 -19.47
CA THR A 83 -32.51 -2.93 -20.68
C THR A 83 -32.55 -3.88 -21.87
N SER A 84 -33.50 -3.69 -22.78
CA SER A 84 -33.62 -4.45 -24.03
C SER A 84 -33.66 -3.54 -25.26
N SER A 85 -33.04 -2.35 -25.18
CA SER A 85 -33.07 -1.33 -26.23
C SER A 85 -32.35 -1.81 -27.50
N GLY A 86 -32.72 -1.24 -28.67
CA GLY A 86 -32.08 -1.54 -29.95
C GLY A 86 -30.58 -1.29 -29.92
N LEU A 87 -30.19 -0.10 -29.45
CA LEU A 87 -28.79 0.32 -29.31
C LEU A 87 -27.96 -0.67 -28.50
N VAL A 88 -28.42 -1.05 -27.29
CA VAL A 88 -27.64 -1.93 -26.40
C VAL A 88 -27.47 -3.33 -27.00
N LYS A 89 -28.51 -3.87 -27.64
CA LYS A 89 -28.42 -5.16 -28.34
C LYS A 89 -27.40 -5.13 -29.47
N ASN A 90 -27.38 -4.06 -30.27
CA ASN A 90 -26.43 -3.94 -31.37
C ASN A 90 -25.00 -3.81 -30.83
N ASN A 91 -24.78 -2.92 -29.87
CA ASN A 91 -23.46 -2.70 -29.29
C ASN A 91 -22.92 -3.97 -28.62
N LEU A 92 -23.73 -4.69 -27.84
CA LEU A 92 -23.33 -5.98 -27.25
C LEU A 92 -22.88 -6.99 -28.32
N LYS A 93 -23.67 -7.16 -29.38
CA LYS A 93 -23.35 -8.10 -30.45
C LYS A 93 -22.07 -7.73 -31.19
N GLU A 94 -21.92 -6.46 -31.54
CA GLU A 94 -20.74 -5.96 -32.24
C GLU A 94 -19.47 -5.98 -31.36
N SER A 95 -19.63 -5.94 -30.04
CA SER A 95 -18.54 -6.07 -29.07
C SER A 95 -18.24 -7.52 -28.66
N GLY A 96 -18.82 -8.52 -29.32
CA GLY A 96 -18.50 -9.93 -29.07
C GLY A 96 -19.29 -10.57 -27.92
N PHE A 97 -20.52 -10.13 -27.66
CA PHE A 97 -21.44 -10.82 -26.75
C PHE A 97 -22.60 -11.47 -27.49
N ASP A 98 -22.89 -12.71 -27.14
CA ASP A 98 -24.13 -13.38 -27.54
C ASP A 98 -25.19 -13.15 -26.48
N TYR A 99 -26.35 -12.62 -26.88
CA TYR A 99 -27.44 -12.30 -25.98
C TYR A 99 -28.71 -13.07 -26.30
N ILE A 100 -29.50 -13.32 -25.25
CA ILE A 100 -30.89 -13.77 -25.33
C ILE A 100 -31.81 -12.74 -24.68
N LYS A 101 -33.05 -12.66 -25.16
CA LYS A 101 -34.10 -11.89 -24.49
C LYS A 101 -34.74 -12.77 -23.43
N THR A 102 -34.75 -12.30 -22.20
CA THR A 102 -35.43 -12.96 -21.08
C THR A 102 -36.60 -12.12 -20.60
N LYS A 103 -37.54 -12.73 -19.85
CA LYS A 103 -38.70 -12.02 -19.30
C LYS A 103 -38.22 -10.95 -18.32
N GLY A 104 -38.63 -9.71 -18.52
CA GLY A 104 -38.28 -8.62 -17.61
C GLY A 104 -38.99 -8.73 -16.26
N PHE A 105 -38.42 -8.09 -15.24
CA PHE A 105 -39.01 -8.01 -13.90
C PHE A 105 -40.06 -6.88 -13.80
N SER A 106 -41.11 -7.11 -13.01
CA SER A 106 -42.21 -6.15 -12.78
C SER A 106 -42.84 -5.68 -14.11
N LYS A 107 -42.93 -4.37 -14.36
CA LYS A 107 -43.54 -3.79 -15.56
C LYS A 107 -42.68 -3.93 -16.83
N LYS A 108 -41.43 -4.41 -16.74
CA LYS A 108 -40.55 -4.55 -17.91
C LYS A 108 -40.89 -5.82 -18.69
N ARG A 109 -41.15 -5.68 -19.99
CA ARG A 109 -41.48 -6.82 -20.86
C ARG A 109 -40.30 -7.76 -21.07
N HIS A 110 -39.11 -7.20 -21.33
CA HIS A 110 -37.90 -7.97 -21.61
C HIS A 110 -36.68 -7.36 -20.90
N MET A 111 -35.70 -8.20 -20.65
CA MET A 111 -34.33 -7.86 -20.26
C MET A 111 -33.34 -8.70 -21.08
N LEU A 112 -32.04 -8.50 -20.93
CA LEU A 112 -31.02 -9.25 -21.66
C LEU A 112 -30.09 -10.00 -20.69
N SER A 113 -29.70 -11.19 -21.10
CA SER A 113 -28.64 -11.98 -20.48
C SER A 113 -27.89 -12.75 -21.57
N GLY A 114 -26.65 -13.15 -21.31
CA GLY A 114 -25.86 -13.82 -22.34
C GLY A 114 -24.46 -14.19 -21.90
N ASN A 115 -23.65 -14.59 -22.88
CA ASN A 115 -22.26 -15.00 -22.69
C ASN A 115 -21.34 -14.10 -23.51
N ALA A 116 -20.11 -13.91 -23.04
CA ALA A 116 -19.04 -13.35 -23.85
C ALA A 116 -18.55 -14.39 -24.88
N VAL A 117 -18.31 -13.95 -26.11
CA VAL A 117 -17.66 -14.76 -27.15
C VAL A 117 -16.15 -14.61 -26.99
N SER A 118 -15.58 -15.30 -26.00
CA SER A 118 -14.15 -15.29 -25.69
C SER A 118 -13.52 -16.68 -25.90
N LYS A 119 -12.28 -16.72 -26.36
CA LYS A 119 -11.45 -17.94 -26.45
C LYS A 119 -10.49 -18.09 -25.27
N ILE A 120 -10.49 -17.13 -24.35
CA ILE A 120 -9.61 -17.13 -23.18
C ILE A 120 -10.13 -18.18 -22.21
N LYS A 121 -9.30 -19.15 -21.85
CA LYS A 121 -9.66 -20.16 -20.85
C LYS A 121 -9.63 -19.57 -19.45
N ARG A 122 -10.44 -20.16 -18.56
CA ARG A 122 -10.40 -19.85 -17.13
C ARG A 122 -9.13 -20.42 -16.51
N ASN A 123 -8.37 -19.59 -15.80
CA ASN A 123 -7.18 -20.01 -15.07
C ASN A 123 -7.52 -20.62 -13.71
N SER A 124 -6.76 -21.62 -13.28
CA SER A 124 -6.84 -22.19 -11.92
C SER A 124 -5.75 -21.62 -11.02
N LEU A 125 -6.11 -21.18 -9.81
CA LEU A 125 -5.16 -20.78 -8.78
C LEU A 125 -4.72 -22.01 -7.96
N ASN A 126 -3.63 -22.65 -8.37
CA ASN A 126 -2.89 -23.57 -7.50
C ASN A 126 -1.41 -23.23 -7.62
N LYS A 127 -0.95 -22.31 -6.78
CA LYS A 127 0.38 -21.71 -6.86
C LYS A 127 1.10 -21.80 -5.53
N LYS A 128 2.42 -21.90 -5.61
CA LYS A 128 3.36 -21.75 -4.49
C LYS A 128 4.36 -20.66 -4.87
N VAL A 129 4.58 -19.71 -3.95
CA VAL A 129 5.36 -18.49 -4.19
C VAL A 129 6.53 -18.42 -3.22
N ALA A 130 7.71 -18.02 -3.70
CA ALA A 130 8.79 -17.63 -2.80
C ALA A 130 8.76 -16.14 -2.51
N VAL A 131 8.89 -15.75 -1.25
CA VAL A 131 9.07 -14.36 -0.82
C VAL A 131 10.41 -14.25 -0.10
N ILE A 132 11.28 -13.34 -0.55
CA ILE A 132 12.61 -13.15 0.02
C ILE A 132 12.63 -11.83 0.80
N GLY A 133 12.85 -11.92 2.11
CA GLY A 133 12.91 -10.83 3.07
C GLY A 133 11.69 -10.78 4.00
N THR A 134 11.93 -10.73 5.32
CA THR A 134 10.85 -10.71 6.35
C THR A 134 10.65 -9.35 7.01
N GLY A 135 10.97 -8.27 6.30
CA GLY A 135 10.52 -6.94 6.69
C GLY A 135 9.01 -6.78 6.53
N ILE A 136 8.49 -5.60 6.88
CA ILE A 136 7.06 -5.27 6.77
C ILE A 136 6.47 -5.58 5.39
N THR A 137 7.24 -5.39 4.32
CA THR A 137 6.84 -5.66 2.93
C THR A 137 6.62 -7.15 2.67
N GLY A 138 7.59 -8.00 3.00
CA GLY A 138 7.52 -9.43 2.76
C GLY A 138 6.49 -10.14 3.64
N CYS A 139 6.40 -9.76 4.92
CA CYS A 139 5.38 -10.30 5.82
C CYS A 139 3.96 -9.91 5.36
N THR A 140 3.74 -8.66 4.95
CA THR A 140 2.42 -8.22 4.46
C THR A 140 2.04 -8.91 3.15
N LEU A 141 2.99 -9.07 2.22
CA LEU A 141 2.75 -9.83 0.98
C LEU A 141 2.43 -11.29 1.25
N SER A 142 3.19 -11.94 2.13
CA SER A 142 2.96 -13.34 2.51
C SER A 142 1.58 -13.53 3.13
N TYR A 143 1.16 -12.62 4.01
CA TYR A 143 -0.19 -12.60 4.58
C TYR A 143 -1.28 -12.53 3.51
N MET A 144 -1.15 -11.61 2.54
CA MET A 144 -2.13 -11.43 1.47
C MET A 144 -2.22 -12.64 0.54
N LEU A 145 -1.09 -13.22 0.16
CA LEU A 145 -1.03 -14.45 -0.62
C LEU A 145 -1.69 -15.62 0.13
N ALA A 146 -1.36 -15.79 1.41
CA ALA A 146 -1.95 -16.84 2.26
C ALA A 146 -3.47 -16.67 2.41
N LYS A 147 -3.98 -15.44 2.53
CA LYS A 147 -5.43 -15.16 2.57
C LYS A 147 -6.14 -15.52 1.25
N LYS A 148 -5.44 -15.53 0.12
CA LYS A 148 -5.92 -16.02 -1.18
C LYS A 148 -5.76 -17.54 -1.34
N GLY A 149 -5.25 -18.24 -0.32
CA GLY A 149 -5.03 -19.69 -0.33
C GLY A 149 -3.73 -20.14 -0.98
N ILE A 150 -2.89 -19.20 -1.43
CA ILE A 150 -1.58 -19.45 -2.06
C ILE A 150 -0.57 -19.83 -0.97
N GLU A 151 0.21 -20.88 -1.22
CA GLU A 151 1.29 -21.30 -0.33
C GLU A 151 2.52 -20.40 -0.52
N VAL A 152 3.18 -20.03 0.57
CA VAL A 152 4.33 -19.12 0.57
C VAL A 152 5.52 -19.76 1.28
N ASP A 153 6.66 -19.81 0.61
CA ASP A 153 7.95 -20.07 1.25
C ASP A 153 8.65 -18.73 1.47
N LEU A 154 8.79 -18.33 2.73
CA LEU A 154 9.28 -17.03 3.16
C LEU A 154 10.71 -17.15 3.70
N PHE A 155 11.66 -16.48 3.06
CA PHE A 155 13.09 -16.58 3.35
C PHE A 155 13.61 -15.33 4.09
N GLU A 156 14.35 -15.53 5.18
CA GLU A 156 15.04 -14.51 5.95
C GLU A 156 16.51 -14.85 6.10
N GLN A 157 17.40 -13.92 5.75
CA GLN A 157 18.84 -14.11 5.87
C GLN A 157 19.31 -14.20 7.33
N SER A 158 18.60 -13.55 8.24
CA SER A 158 18.93 -13.49 9.67
C SER A 158 18.30 -14.65 10.45
N GLU A 159 18.77 -14.89 11.68
CA GLU A 159 18.15 -15.88 12.58
C GLU A 159 16.73 -15.49 13.00
N SER A 160 16.44 -14.19 13.05
CA SER A 160 15.12 -13.66 13.42
C SER A 160 14.52 -12.79 12.32
N ILE A 161 13.19 -12.79 12.26
CA ILE A 161 12.45 -11.98 11.28
C ILE A 161 12.53 -10.48 11.59
N CYS A 162 12.13 -9.66 10.62
CA CYS A 162 12.03 -8.20 10.79
C CYS A 162 13.37 -7.54 11.20
N SER A 163 14.51 -8.16 10.87
CA SER A 163 15.84 -7.77 11.36
C SER A 163 16.50 -6.61 10.60
N GLY A 164 16.00 -6.27 9.40
CA GLY A 164 16.52 -5.18 8.58
C GLY A 164 16.03 -3.79 9.02
N ALA A 165 15.79 -2.89 8.06
CA ALA A 165 15.30 -1.53 8.33
C ALA A 165 13.92 -1.47 9.03
N SER A 166 13.16 -2.57 9.02
CA SER A 166 11.88 -2.67 9.74
C SER A 166 12.03 -2.91 11.25
N SER A 167 13.24 -3.20 11.73
CA SER A 167 13.48 -3.63 13.11
C SER A 167 13.32 -2.55 14.19
N HIS A 168 12.97 -1.31 13.83
CA HIS A 168 12.74 -0.22 14.79
C HIS A 168 11.60 -0.57 15.76
N GLU A 169 11.59 0.01 16.95
CA GLU A 169 10.66 -0.32 18.03
C GLU A 169 9.22 0.09 17.65
N LEU A 170 9.08 1.16 16.86
CA LEU A 170 7.83 1.52 16.18
C LEU A 170 8.09 2.19 14.82
N LEU A 171 7.07 2.14 13.97
CA LEU A 171 7.04 2.88 12.70
C LEU A 171 5.83 3.83 12.69
N VAL A 172 6.09 5.14 12.65
CA VAL A 172 5.02 6.15 12.53
C VAL A 172 4.34 5.98 11.17
N THR A 173 3.02 5.92 11.17
CA THR A 173 2.19 5.56 10.02
C THR A 173 1.30 6.74 9.64
N TYR A 174 1.77 7.57 8.70
CA TYR A 174 1.07 8.78 8.24
C TYR A 174 1.39 9.10 6.76
N PRO A 175 0.49 9.76 6.02
CA PRO A 175 0.68 10.00 4.59
C PRO A 175 1.68 11.13 4.31
N ARG A 176 2.25 11.14 3.09
CA ARG A 176 2.88 12.34 2.52
C ARG A 176 1.99 12.88 1.41
N LEU A 177 0.98 13.66 1.80
CA LEU A 177 0.02 14.20 0.85
C LEU A 177 0.58 15.36 0.01
N SER A 178 0.01 15.49 -1.18
CA SER A 178 0.17 16.60 -2.11
C SER A 178 -1.22 17.11 -2.50
N ALA A 179 -1.38 18.42 -2.66
CA ALA A 179 -2.62 19.02 -3.15
C ALA A 179 -2.79 18.88 -4.67
N HIS A 180 -1.69 18.59 -5.38
CA HIS A 180 -1.70 18.39 -6.83
C HIS A 180 -2.21 16.99 -7.19
N ASP A 181 -3.02 16.92 -8.24
CA ASP A 181 -3.42 15.65 -8.84
C ASP A 181 -2.25 15.09 -9.68
N SER A 182 -1.35 14.39 -8.99
CA SER A 182 -0.23 13.67 -9.60
C SER A 182 -0.27 12.21 -9.17
N PRO A 183 0.42 11.32 -9.90
CA PRO A 183 0.57 9.91 -9.50
C PRO A 183 1.10 9.77 -8.07
N PHE A 184 2.09 10.61 -7.70
CA PHE A 184 2.60 10.69 -6.33
C PHE A 184 1.49 11.07 -5.33
N GLY A 185 0.72 12.12 -5.62
CA GLY A 185 -0.35 12.59 -4.73
C GLY A 185 -1.46 11.55 -4.53
N ARG A 186 -1.94 10.94 -5.62
CA ARG A 186 -2.96 9.89 -5.59
C ARG A 186 -2.46 8.64 -4.90
N PHE A 187 -1.27 8.16 -5.23
CA PHE A 187 -0.70 6.97 -4.60
C PHE A 187 -0.55 7.16 -3.08
N ASN A 188 0.00 8.29 -2.61
CA ASN A 188 0.17 8.50 -1.18
C ASN A 188 -1.16 8.60 -0.43
N LEU A 189 -2.19 9.22 -1.04
CA LEU A 189 -3.53 9.28 -0.46
C LEU A 189 -4.17 7.88 -0.39
N GLN A 190 -4.17 7.14 -1.50
CA GLN A 190 -4.77 5.81 -1.56
C GLN A 190 -4.02 4.80 -0.68
N SER A 191 -2.69 4.87 -0.64
CA SER A 191 -1.87 4.05 0.26
C SER A 191 -2.25 4.27 1.72
N TYR A 192 -2.52 5.51 2.13
CA TYR A 192 -2.90 5.81 3.51
C TYR A 192 -4.29 5.32 3.87
N ILE A 193 -5.28 5.52 2.99
CA ILE A 193 -6.63 4.99 3.18
C ILE A 193 -6.59 3.47 3.25
N TYR A 194 -5.83 2.84 2.34
CA TYR A 194 -5.67 1.40 2.31
C TYR A 194 -4.98 0.87 3.57
N ALA A 195 -3.84 1.44 3.96
CA ALA A 195 -3.05 0.96 5.10
C ALA A 195 -3.80 1.09 6.42
N THR A 196 -4.47 2.20 6.66
CA THR A 196 -5.24 2.41 7.90
C THR A 196 -6.40 1.43 8.00
N ASN A 197 -7.15 1.22 6.92
CA ASN A 197 -8.18 0.17 6.85
C ASN A 197 -7.58 -1.23 7.01
N PHE A 198 -6.43 -1.51 6.40
CA PHE A 198 -5.76 -2.80 6.51
C PHE A 198 -5.41 -3.10 7.97
N TYR A 199 -4.73 -2.18 8.66
CA TYR A 199 -4.35 -2.40 10.06
C TYR A 199 -5.54 -2.44 11.01
N ASP A 200 -6.57 -1.62 10.80
CA ASP A 200 -7.80 -1.68 11.59
C ASP A 200 -8.47 -3.06 11.48
N ASN A 201 -8.42 -3.69 10.31
CA ASN A 201 -8.99 -5.02 10.07
C ASN A 201 -8.13 -6.18 10.57
N LEU A 202 -6.86 -5.95 10.95
CA LEU A 202 -6.03 -7.00 11.56
C LEU A 202 -6.40 -7.26 13.02
N GLU A 203 -7.07 -6.30 13.68
CA GLU A 203 -7.47 -6.37 15.08
C GLU A 203 -6.31 -6.76 16.03
N THR A 204 -5.09 -6.36 15.66
CA THR A 204 -3.85 -6.66 16.40
C THR A 204 -3.47 -5.53 17.36
N ALA A 205 -2.95 -5.88 18.53
CA ALA A 205 -2.40 -4.91 19.48
C ALA A 205 -1.15 -4.17 18.95
N ALA A 206 -0.53 -4.70 17.90
CA ALA A 206 0.64 -4.11 17.24
C ALA A 206 0.31 -2.83 16.45
N TRP A 207 -0.96 -2.57 16.13
CA TRP A 207 -1.41 -1.32 15.52
C TRP A 207 -2.01 -0.40 16.58
N LYS A 208 -1.48 0.83 16.67
CA LYS A 208 -1.96 1.86 17.60
C LYS A 208 -2.46 3.06 16.82
N LYS A 209 -3.78 3.11 16.60
CA LYS A 209 -4.49 4.22 15.94
C LYS A 209 -4.64 5.43 16.85
N THR A 210 -3.52 6.07 17.21
CA THR A 210 -3.48 7.21 18.13
C THR A 210 -3.76 8.56 17.46
N GLY A 211 -3.80 8.59 16.14
CA GLY A 211 -3.58 9.80 15.36
C GLY A 211 -2.10 10.16 15.28
N VAL A 212 -1.78 11.11 14.40
CA VAL A 212 -0.44 11.70 14.25
C VAL A 212 -0.60 13.20 14.00
N ILE A 213 0.17 14.03 14.69
CA ILE A 213 0.22 15.48 14.47
C ILE A 213 1.41 15.83 13.57
N LEU A 214 1.16 16.58 12.49
CA LEU A 214 2.19 17.17 11.63
C LEU A 214 2.23 18.68 11.81
N LEU A 215 3.31 19.18 12.42
CA LEU A 215 3.52 20.61 12.68
C LEU A 215 3.98 21.36 11.42
N ASN A 216 3.46 22.57 11.24
CA ASN A 216 3.86 23.50 10.19
C ASN A 216 5.03 24.41 10.61
N HIS A 217 6.11 23.78 11.05
CA HIS A 217 7.27 24.41 11.69
C HIS A 217 8.14 25.31 10.80
N ASP A 218 7.88 25.36 9.49
CA ASP A 218 8.59 26.21 8.53
C ASP A 218 7.69 26.67 7.38
N GLU A 219 8.18 27.60 6.55
CA GLU A 219 7.42 28.14 5.40
C GLU A 219 7.00 27.05 4.40
N SER A 220 7.84 26.02 4.21
CA SER A 220 7.58 24.93 3.27
C SER A 220 6.41 24.06 3.72
N THR A 221 6.42 23.67 5.00
CA THR A 221 5.35 22.88 5.62
C THR A 221 4.07 23.68 5.77
N GLN A 222 4.15 24.98 6.09
CA GLN A 222 3.00 25.87 6.10
C GLN A 222 2.36 25.96 4.71
N LYS A 223 3.13 26.26 3.66
CA LYS A 223 2.63 26.32 2.28
C LYS A 223 1.95 25.02 1.86
N ARG A 224 2.58 23.88 2.14
CA ARG A 224 2.03 22.56 1.81
C ARG A 224 0.70 22.29 2.52
N GLN A 225 0.61 22.58 3.82
CA GLN A 225 -0.61 22.37 4.59
C GLN A 225 -1.73 23.32 4.15
N SER A 226 -1.43 24.59 3.84
CA SER A 226 -2.40 25.53 3.30
C SER A 226 -2.99 25.03 1.98
N SER A 227 -2.16 24.58 1.03
CA SER A 227 -2.65 24.03 -0.23
C SER A 227 -3.49 22.76 -0.06
N LEU A 228 -3.20 21.94 0.96
CA LEU A 228 -4.03 20.78 1.31
C LEU A 228 -5.41 21.24 1.80
N LEU A 229 -5.46 22.16 2.76
CA LEU A 229 -6.70 22.69 3.32
C LEU A 229 -7.57 23.42 2.28
N GLU A 230 -6.96 24.13 1.33
CA GLU A 230 -7.65 24.71 0.17
C GLU A 230 -8.27 23.64 -0.73
N LYS A 231 -7.58 22.51 -0.91
CA LYS A 231 -8.04 21.41 -1.76
C LYS A 231 -9.13 20.57 -1.09
N ARG A 232 -9.05 20.38 0.23
CA ARG A 232 -10.00 19.59 1.02
C ARG A 232 -10.01 20.06 2.49
N SER A 233 -11.16 20.56 2.94
CA SER A 233 -11.36 21.07 4.31
C SER A 233 -12.43 20.30 5.10
N ASP A 234 -12.88 19.16 4.60
CA ASP A 234 -13.99 18.37 5.17
C ASP A 234 -13.66 17.59 6.46
N GLY A 235 -12.39 17.57 6.88
CA GLY A 235 -11.98 16.85 8.09
C GLY A 235 -11.96 15.32 7.96
N GLU A 236 -12.13 14.76 6.75
CA GLU A 236 -12.18 13.30 6.56
C GLU A 236 -10.79 12.64 6.60
N ILE A 237 -9.76 13.35 6.13
CA ILE A 237 -8.37 12.84 6.07
C ILE A 237 -7.48 13.49 7.13
N TYR A 238 -7.63 14.79 7.32
CA TYR A 238 -6.88 15.57 8.29
C TYR A 238 -7.76 16.70 8.83
N GLN A 239 -7.45 17.11 10.05
CA GLN A 239 -8.08 18.25 10.72
C GLN A 239 -7.00 19.29 11.02
N TYR A 240 -7.29 20.57 10.73
CA TYR A 240 -6.44 21.67 11.18
C TYR A 240 -6.49 21.81 12.69
N LEU A 241 -5.32 22.02 13.30
CA LEU A 241 -5.17 22.35 14.71
C LEU A 241 -4.36 23.64 14.84
N ASN A 242 -4.83 24.55 15.69
CA ASN A 242 -3.96 25.59 16.23
C ASN A 242 -3.02 25.01 17.32
N SER A 243 -2.03 25.78 17.76
CA SER A 243 -1.03 25.38 18.76
C SER A 243 -1.66 24.90 20.08
N ASP A 244 -2.71 25.57 20.56
CA ASP A 244 -3.35 25.25 21.83
C ASP A 244 -4.12 23.93 21.75
N GLU A 245 -4.84 23.71 20.65
CA GLU A 245 -5.52 22.45 20.36
C GLU A 245 -4.52 21.31 20.19
N ALA A 246 -3.43 21.54 19.45
CA ALA A 246 -2.36 20.58 19.27
C ALA A 246 -1.72 20.21 20.61
N SER A 247 -1.48 21.20 21.48
CA SER A 247 -0.90 20.99 22.81
C SER A 247 -1.81 20.15 23.71
N LYS A 248 -3.11 20.46 23.70
CA LYS A 248 -4.11 19.72 24.46
C LYS A 248 -4.19 18.25 24.03
N ILE A 249 -4.11 17.99 22.72
CA ILE A 249 -4.21 16.63 22.18
C ILE A 249 -2.91 15.85 22.42
N SER A 250 -1.75 16.48 22.20
CA SER A 250 -0.44 15.85 22.31
C SER A 250 -0.01 15.56 23.75
N GLY A 251 -0.52 16.32 24.73
CA GLY A 251 -0.15 16.24 26.13
C GLY A 251 1.06 17.10 26.52
N ILE A 252 1.63 17.87 25.58
CA ILE A 252 2.78 18.77 25.83
C ILE A 252 2.53 20.13 25.16
N GLU A 253 3.23 21.17 25.62
CA GLU A 253 3.17 22.48 24.97
C GLU A 253 3.81 22.43 23.58
N LEU A 254 3.05 22.84 22.55
CA LEU A 254 3.47 22.90 21.16
C LEU A 254 3.38 24.33 20.63
N LYS A 255 4.45 24.80 20.00
CA LYS A 255 4.57 26.19 19.50
C LYS A 255 3.95 26.43 18.12
N PHE A 256 3.64 25.35 17.41
CA PHE A 256 3.25 25.40 16.01
C PHE A 256 1.84 24.86 15.82
N ASN A 257 1.16 25.40 14.82
CA ASN A 257 -0.08 24.83 14.31
C ASN A 257 0.24 23.54 13.54
N GLY A 258 -0.79 22.84 13.08
CA GLY A 258 -0.56 21.66 12.28
C GLY A 258 -1.81 20.99 11.75
N LEU A 259 -1.60 19.76 11.28
CA LEU A 259 -2.67 18.86 10.87
C LEU A 259 -2.66 17.61 11.74
N LEU A 260 -3.82 17.24 12.27
CA LEU A 260 -4.07 15.94 12.87
C LEU A 260 -4.61 14.96 11.83
N TYR A 261 -3.91 13.84 11.69
CA TYR A 261 -4.38 12.69 10.90
C TYR A 261 -5.00 11.69 11.86
N LYS A 262 -6.30 11.76 12.11
CA LYS A 262 -6.99 10.94 13.12
C LYS A 262 -6.88 9.43 12.88
N ASP A 263 -6.82 9.02 11.61
CA ASP A 263 -6.71 7.60 11.26
C ASP A 263 -5.26 7.09 11.26
N ALA A 264 -4.28 8.00 11.43
CA ALA A 264 -2.88 7.64 11.52
C ALA A 264 -2.52 7.08 12.90
N GLY A 265 -1.26 6.69 13.06
CA GLY A 265 -0.78 6.16 14.33
C GLY A 265 0.64 5.61 14.20
N TYR A 266 0.90 4.50 14.87
CA TYR A 266 2.14 3.76 14.72
C TYR A 266 1.93 2.25 14.81
N ILE A 267 2.83 1.50 14.16
CA ILE A 267 2.89 0.04 14.26
C ILE A 267 4.10 -0.37 15.10
N LEU A 268 3.96 -1.46 15.86
CA LEU A 268 5.03 -2.21 16.48
C LEU A 268 5.47 -3.30 15.50
N PRO A 269 6.53 -3.09 14.71
CA PRO A 269 6.75 -3.87 13.48
C PRO A 269 7.12 -5.33 13.75
N ASN A 270 7.83 -5.64 14.82
CA ASN A 270 8.14 -7.03 15.17
C ASN A 270 6.87 -7.84 15.45
N ASP A 271 6.00 -7.33 16.32
CA ASP A 271 4.76 -8.00 16.69
C ASP A 271 3.79 -8.09 15.52
N LEU A 272 3.72 -7.01 14.72
CA LEU A 272 2.93 -7.00 13.50
C LEU A 272 3.43 -8.05 12.50
N CYS A 273 4.72 -8.08 12.17
CA CYS A 273 5.29 -9.05 11.24
C CYS A 273 5.07 -10.50 11.70
N ARG A 274 5.23 -10.78 13.01
CA ARG A 274 4.92 -12.10 13.58
C ARG A 274 3.45 -12.48 13.37
N SER A 275 2.52 -11.58 13.67
CA SER A 275 1.09 -11.84 13.51
C SER A 275 0.68 -12.05 12.04
N LEU A 276 1.34 -11.36 11.10
CA LEU A 276 1.04 -11.46 9.67
C LEU A 276 1.46 -12.81 9.07
N ILE A 277 2.53 -13.41 9.59
CA ILE A 277 3.05 -14.69 9.07
C ILE A 277 2.54 -15.91 9.83
N ASP A 278 1.70 -15.71 10.85
CA ASP A 278 1.06 -16.79 11.62
C ASP A 278 -0.06 -17.45 10.79
N SER A 279 0.35 -18.31 9.87
CA SER A 279 -0.56 -19.01 8.96
C SER A 279 0.05 -20.36 8.55
N PRO A 280 -0.75 -21.44 8.48
CA PRO A 280 -0.28 -22.75 8.00
C PRO A 280 0.08 -22.74 6.50
N LYS A 281 -0.22 -21.66 5.78
CA LYS A 281 0.14 -21.46 4.37
C LYS A 281 1.49 -20.78 4.17
N ILE A 282 2.18 -20.41 5.25
CA ILE A 282 3.46 -19.70 5.21
C ILE A 282 4.52 -20.57 5.88
N ASN A 283 5.50 -21.01 5.10
CA ASN A 283 6.67 -21.74 5.57
C ASN A 283 7.84 -20.77 5.73
N LEU A 284 8.29 -20.56 6.97
CA LEU A 284 9.38 -19.63 7.28
C LEU A 284 10.74 -20.36 7.28
N PHE A 285 11.71 -19.82 6.54
CA PHE A 285 13.10 -20.24 6.52
C PHE A 285 13.98 -19.09 7.03
N THR A 286 14.54 -19.23 8.23
CA THR A 286 15.50 -18.27 8.81
C THR A 286 16.93 -18.72 8.58
N SER A 287 17.90 -17.82 8.80
CA SER A 287 19.31 -18.05 8.48
C SER A 287 19.52 -18.48 7.02
N ALA A 288 18.64 -18.01 6.14
CA ALA A 288 18.50 -18.44 4.76
C ALA A 288 18.89 -17.30 3.80
N GLU A 289 20.19 -17.06 3.67
CA GLU A 289 20.71 -16.01 2.80
C GLU A 289 20.64 -16.42 1.32
N VAL A 290 19.88 -15.66 0.54
CA VAL A 290 19.86 -15.79 -0.93
C VAL A 290 20.92 -14.86 -1.51
N LYS A 291 21.97 -15.43 -2.11
CA LYS A 291 23.10 -14.67 -2.66
C LYS A 291 22.98 -14.38 -4.15
N ASN A 292 22.43 -15.33 -4.90
CA ASN A 292 22.27 -15.24 -6.35
C ASN A 292 20.88 -15.73 -6.74
N ILE A 293 20.33 -15.09 -7.77
CA ILE A 293 19.02 -15.43 -8.34
C ILE A 293 19.12 -15.41 -9.86
N SER A 294 18.56 -16.42 -10.51
CA SER A 294 18.55 -16.54 -11.96
C SER A 294 17.19 -16.99 -12.46
N THR A 295 16.76 -16.45 -13.58
CA THR A 295 15.51 -16.84 -14.22
C THR A 295 15.80 -17.45 -15.59
N MET A 296 15.33 -18.67 -15.84
CA MET A 296 15.41 -19.36 -17.13
C MET A 296 14.05 -20.00 -17.45
N GLN A 297 13.51 -19.75 -18.66
CA GLN A 297 12.25 -20.35 -19.13
C GLN A 297 11.10 -20.25 -18.11
N ASP A 298 10.87 -19.04 -17.58
CA ASP A 298 9.83 -18.73 -16.58
C ASP A 298 9.99 -19.38 -15.20
N VAL A 299 11.09 -20.10 -14.96
CA VAL A 299 11.46 -20.61 -13.64
C VAL A 299 12.60 -19.76 -13.07
N THR A 300 12.39 -19.26 -11.86
CA THR A 300 13.43 -18.60 -11.08
C THR A 300 14.03 -19.59 -10.09
N SER A 301 15.35 -19.70 -10.10
CA SER A 301 16.12 -20.50 -9.16
C SER A 301 17.06 -19.65 -8.31
N PHE A 302 17.27 -20.09 -7.08
CA PHE A 302 18.26 -19.53 -6.15
C PHE A 302 18.74 -20.60 -5.16
N SER A 303 19.89 -20.37 -4.55
CA SER A 303 20.45 -21.26 -3.53
C SER A 303 20.41 -20.63 -2.15
N VAL A 304 20.10 -21.46 -1.15
CA VAL A 304 20.34 -21.18 0.27
C VAL A 304 21.26 -22.30 0.77
N ASP A 305 22.43 -21.92 1.26
CA ASP A 305 23.54 -22.85 1.53
C ASP A 305 23.82 -23.75 0.31
N GLU A 306 23.68 -25.07 0.45
CA GLU A 306 23.87 -26.05 -0.62
C GLU A 306 22.56 -26.46 -1.32
N LYS A 307 21.40 -25.97 -0.85
CA LYS A 307 20.10 -26.36 -1.39
C LYS A 307 19.62 -25.37 -2.44
N ILE A 308 19.22 -25.89 -3.60
CA ILE A 308 18.59 -25.12 -4.67
C ILE A 308 17.07 -25.13 -4.49
N TYR A 309 16.46 -23.97 -4.70
CA TYR A 309 15.02 -23.79 -4.74
C TYR A 309 14.61 -23.23 -6.10
N GLU A 310 13.43 -23.65 -6.58
CA GLU A 310 12.90 -23.28 -7.89
C GLU A 310 11.42 -22.93 -7.76
N TYR A 311 11.01 -21.80 -8.37
CA TYR A 311 9.64 -21.31 -8.36
C TYR A 311 9.31 -20.58 -9.67
N GLU A 312 8.04 -20.60 -10.07
CA GLU A 312 7.53 -19.76 -11.17
C GLU A 312 7.35 -18.30 -10.74
N ASP A 313 6.96 -18.08 -9.48
CA ASP A 313 6.70 -16.75 -8.92
C ASP A 313 7.63 -16.51 -7.71
N VAL A 314 8.58 -15.57 -7.84
CA VAL A 314 9.49 -15.14 -6.76
C VAL A 314 9.37 -13.65 -6.50
N CYS A 315 9.24 -13.28 -5.22
CA CYS A 315 9.06 -11.89 -4.78
C CYS A 315 10.30 -11.39 -4.00
N LEU A 316 10.96 -10.36 -4.52
CA LEU A 316 12.03 -9.65 -3.82
C LEU A 316 11.46 -8.55 -2.92
N CYS A 317 11.45 -8.82 -1.61
CA CYS A 317 11.06 -7.90 -0.54
C CYS A 317 12.28 -7.54 0.36
N THR A 318 13.48 -7.51 -0.23
CA THR A 318 14.77 -7.45 0.48
C THR A 318 15.26 -6.03 0.83
N GLY A 319 14.41 -5.01 0.69
CA GLY A 319 14.77 -3.64 1.06
C GLY A 319 16.03 -3.14 0.35
N SER A 320 17.02 -2.62 1.10
CA SER A 320 18.29 -2.16 0.54
C SER A 320 19.08 -3.27 -0.15
N ASP A 321 18.95 -4.53 0.30
CA ASP A 321 19.67 -5.67 -0.26
C ASP A 321 19.14 -6.09 -1.64
N THR A 322 18.03 -5.51 -2.11
CA THR A 322 17.55 -5.72 -3.49
C THR A 322 18.63 -5.35 -4.51
N SER A 323 19.47 -4.34 -4.24
CA SER A 323 20.55 -3.95 -5.16
C SER A 323 21.65 -4.99 -5.31
N LYS A 324 21.77 -5.94 -4.38
CA LYS A 324 22.71 -7.07 -4.47
C LYS A 324 22.20 -8.17 -5.40
N LEU A 325 20.88 -8.30 -5.51
CA LEU A 325 20.21 -9.37 -6.27
C LEU A 325 19.76 -8.93 -7.66
N LEU A 326 19.41 -7.66 -7.82
CA LEU A 326 18.88 -7.13 -9.07
C LEU A 326 19.28 -5.67 -9.26
N LYS A 327 19.80 -5.36 -10.46
CA LYS A 327 20.05 -3.97 -10.85
C LYS A 327 18.72 -3.29 -11.20
N ILE A 328 18.43 -2.21 -10.49
CA ILE A 328 17.25 -1.36 -10.73
C ILE A 328 17.71 0.08 -10.90
N GLU A 329 17.31 0.72 -12.00
CA GLU A 329 17.65 2.12 -12.26
C GLU A 329 16.93 3.06 -11.28
N GLY A 330 17.59 4.15 -10.91
CA GLY A 330 17.07 5.09 -9.92
C GLY A 330 17.07 4.58 -8.47
N PHE A 331 17.58 3.38 -8.19
CA PHE A 331 17.72 2.83 -6.84
C PHE A 331 18.86 3.50 -6.06
N ASN A 332 18.58 3.92 -4.84
CA ASN A 332 19.56 4.50 -3.93
C ASN A 332 19.42 3.89 -2.53
N ILE A 333 20.52 3.86 -1.79
CA ILE A 333 20.54 3.52 -0.36
C ILE A 333 20.74 4.79 0.44
N LYS A 334 19.95 4.95 1.51
CA LYS A 334 20.05 6.06 2.45
C LYS A 334 20.04 5.53 3.86
N ARG A 335 21.02 5.92 4.65
CA ARG A 335 21.07 5.56 6.06
C ARG A 335 20.20 6.51 6.87
N GLY A 336 19.58 5.99 7.92
CA GLY A 336 18.94 6.80 8.93
C GLY A 336 19.11 6.21 10.32
N GLN A 337 19.40 7.07 11.28
CA GLN A 337 19.53 6.76 12.70
C GLN A 337 18.40 7.41 13.48
N VAL A 338 17.80 6.64 14.38
CA VAL A 338 16.92 7.13 15.45
C VAL A 338 17.69 7.15 16.77
N THR A 339 17.29 8.07 17.63
CA THR A 339 17.78 8.21 19.00
C THR A 339 16.70 7.71 19.95
N HIS A 340 17.07 6.87 20.91
CA HIS A 340 16.22 6.49 22.02
C HIS A 340 16.53 7.40 23.19
N ILE A 341 15.50 8.06 23.71
CA ILE A 341 15.62 8.94 24.87
C ILE A 341 14.78 8.40 26.03
N GLU A 342 15.26 8.63 27.24
CA GLU A 342 14.52 8.29 28.46
C GLU A 342 13.30 9.20 28.63
N THR A 343 12.24 8.67 29.21
CA THR A 343 11.07 9.48 29.55
C THR A 343 11.42 10.47 30.66
N GLN A 344 10.85 11.67 30.57
CA GLN A 344 11.03 12.76 31.53
C GLN A 344 9.73 13.56 31.63
N ASP A 345 9.55 14.35 32.68
CA ASP A 345 8.33 15.12 32.93
C ASP A 345 7.86 15.95 31.72
N SER A 346 8.80 16.52 30.96
CA SER A 346 8.51 17.35 29.78
C SER A 346 7.91 16.59 28.58
N ILE A 347 7.98 15.25 28.57
CA ILE A 347 7.52 14.39 27.46
C ILE A 347 6.69 13.19 27.94
N LEU A 348 6.50 13.03 29.25
CA LEU A 348 5.79 11.90 29.87
C LEU A 348 4.36 11.73 29.33
N ASN A 349 3.69 12.84 29.01
CA ASN A 349 2.30 12.84 28.58
C ASN A 349 2.10 12.65 27.06
N ILE A 350 3.17 12.44 26.28
CA ILE A 350 3.06 12.25 24.83
C ILE A 350 2.32 10.93 24.54
N ASN A 351 1.10 11.05 24.02
CA ASN A 351 0.19 9.92 23.75
C ASN A 351 0.10 9.54 22.26
N LEU A 352 0.62 10.37 21.35
CA LEU A 352 0.63 10.14 19.90
C LEU A 352 1.94 10.64 19.25
N PRO A 353 2.32 10.15 18.05
CA PRO A 353 3.49 10.65 17.35
C PRO A 353 3.33 12.10 16.87
N ILE A 354 4.35 12.92 17.11
CA ILE A 354 4.39 14.34 16.71
C ILE A 354 5.53 14.51 15.71
N CYS A 355 5.23 15.06 14.53
CA CYS A 355 6.16 15.22 13.43
C CYS A 355 6.40 16.71 13.13
N ALA A 356 7.66 17.09 13.03
CA ALA A 356 8.15 18.38 12.52
C ALA A 356 9.25 18.09 11.46
N LYS A 357 10.46 18.62 11.65
CA LYS A 357 11.64 18.28 10.83
C LYS A 357 12.15 16.86 11.09
N GLY A 358 11.93 16.38 12.31
CA GLY A 358 12.00 14.98 12.71
C GLY A 358 10.67 14.55 13.32
N TYR A 359 10.68 13.58 14.22
CA TYR A 359 9.53 13.18 15.00
C TYR A 359 9.94 12.75 16.41
N ILE A 360 8.96 12.74 17.32
CA ILE A 360 9.01 12.04 18.59
C ILE A 360 7.82 11.08 18.66
N SER A 361 8.04 9.89 19.20
CA SER A 361 6.99 8.89 19.44
C SER A 361 6.39 9.01 20.84
N PRO A 362 5.23 8.37 21.08
CA PRO A 362 4.83 7.97 22.42
C PRO A 362 5.86 7.03 23.06
N GLN A 363 5.71 6.83 24.36
CA GLN A 363 6.56 5.90 25.11
C GLN A 363 6.31 4.45 24.68
N VAL A 364 7.39 3.73 24.38
CA VAL A 364 7.40 2.27 24.11
C VAL A 364 8.59 1.68 24.84
N ASN A 365 8.36 0.69 25.71
CA ASN A 365 9.39 0.07 26.56
C ASN A 365 10.21 1.12 27.34
N ASP A 366 9.50 2.03 28.01
CA ASP A 366 10.06 3.13 28.80
C ASP A 366 10.87 4.19 28.03
N LEU A 367 10.95 4.08 26.70
CA LEU A 367 11.72 4.98 25.84
C LEU A 367 10.83 5.74 24.85
N HIS A 368 11.26 6.94 24.48
CA HIS A 368 10.73 7.63 23.30
C HIS A 368 11.75 7.53 22.15
N ILE A 369 11.23 7.41 20.93
CA ILE A 369 12.04 7.41 19.72
C ILE A 369 12.00 8.80 19.11
N VAL A 370 13.20 9.35 18.87
CA VAL A 370 13.40 10.63 18.21
C VAL A 370 14.14 10.39 16.91
N GLY A 371 13.63 10.89 15.79
CA GLY A 371 14.36 10.70 14.56
C GLY A 371 13.78 11.32 13.31
N SER A 372 14.39 11.04 12.16
CA SER A 372 15.68 10.32 12.04
C SER A 372 16.65 11.14 11.20
N SER A 373 17.94 10.85 11.34
CA SER A 373 18.94 11.33 10.39
C SER A 373 18.68 10.81 8.97
N TYR A 374 19.36 11.41 8.00
CA TYR A 374 19.31 11.03 6.60
C TYR A 374 20.66 11.30 5.93
N SER A 375 21.43 10.23 5.71
CA SER A 375 22.81 10.31 5.20
C SER A 375 23.08 9.29 4.07
N ASN A 376 24.22 9.44 3.41
CA ASN A 376 24.67 8.57 2.31
C ASN A 376 25.60 7.45 2.76
N GLU A 377 25.81 7.30 4.06
CA GLU A 377 26.64 6.23 4.64
C GLU A 377 26.04 4.85 4.34
N ASP A 378 26.88 3.82 4.32
CA ASP A 378 26.52 2.44 3.97
C ASP A 378 26.61 1.45 5.14
N HIS A 379 26.87 1.93 6.36
CA HIS A 379 26.97 1.12 7.58
C HIS A 379 25.83 1.39 8.57
N THR A 380 25.62 0.49 9.53
CA THR A 380 24.61 0.66 10.61
C THR A 380 25.21 1.07 11.96
N LYS A 381 26.52 1.34 12.03
CA LYS A 381 27.17 1.88 13.24
C LYS A 381 26.56 3.21 13.66
N LEU A 382 26.24 3.37 14.95
CA LEU A 382 25.69 4.59 15.52
C LEU A 382 26.74 5.71 15.59
N THR A 383 26.31 6.96 15.43
CA THR A 383 27.18 8.14 15.57
C THR A 383 26.57 9.17 16.53
N GLU A 384 27.45 9.82 17.30
CA GLU A 384 27.04 10.89 18.22
C GLU A 384 26.49 12.10 17.46
N GLU A 385 27.11 12.45 16.33
CA GLU A 385 26.67 13.57 15.49
C GLU A 385 25.20 13.45 15.07
N GLU A 386 24.76 12.25 14.70
CA GLU A 386 23.36 12.03 14.31
C GLU A 386 22.41 11.99 15.49
N HIS A 387 22.87 11.55 16.67
CA HIS A 387 22.09 11.70 17.90
C HIS A 387 21.84 13.18 18.20
N LEU A 388 22.88 14.00 18.18
CA LEU A 388 22.80 15.44 18.41
C LEU A 388 21.95 16.14 17.33
N SER A 389 22.05 15.72 16.07
CA SER A 389 21.21 16.23 14.98
C SER A 389 19.73 15.92 15.18
N ASN A 390 19.39 14.70 15.62
CA ASN A 390 18.02 14.32 15.98
C ASN A 390 17.48 15.17 17.14
N LEU A 391 18.26 15.35 18.21
CA LEU A 391 17.87 16.18 19.35
C LEU A 391 17.74 17.66 18.98
N LYS A 392 18.59 18.17 18.09
CA LYS A 392 18.47 19.53 17.56
C LYS A 392 17.14 19.72 16.81
N ASN A 393 16.73 18.75 16.00
CA ASN A 393 15.45 18.80 15.30
C ASN A 393 14.26 18.66 16.27
N LEU A 394 14.43 17.93 17.38
CA LEU A 394 13.41 17.77 18.41
C LEU A 394 13.06 19.08 19.12
N LYS A 395 13.96 20.07 19.17
CA LYS A 395 13.68 21.40 19.74
C LYS A 395 12.53 22.14 19.04
N LEU A 396 12.08 21.68 17.87
CA LEU A 396 10.84 22.17 17.22
C LEU A 396 9.55 21.62 17.86
N ILE A 397 9.66 20.60 18.71
CA ILE A 397 8.55 19.91 19.37
C ILE A 397 8.63 20.09 20.89
N SER A 398 9.82 19.90 21.49
CA SER A 398 10.02 20.06 22.93
C SER A 398 11.38 20.69 23.22
N ASP A 399 11.39 21.69 24.10
CA ASP A 399 12.61 22.42 24.50
C ASP A 399 13.45 21.69 25.55
N GLY A 400 12.96 20.57 26.10
CA GLY A 400 13.65 19.82 27.15
C GLY A 400 15.03 19.33 26.75
N ASP A 401 15.93 19.18 27.72
CA ASP A 401 17.22 18.54 27.51
C ASP A 401 17.06 17.03 27.66
N MET A 402 17.29 16.33 26.55
CA MET A 402 16.97 14.91 26.46
C MET A 402 18.18 14.05 26.81
N VAL A 403 17.96 13.06 27.68
CA VAL A 403 18.96 12.05 28.01
C VAL A 403 18.91 10.95 26.95
N ILE A 404 20.02 10.77 26.24
CA ILE A 404 20.17 9.68 25.26
C ILE A 404 20.39 8.39 26.03
N ASN A 405 19.55 7.39 25.77
CA ASN A 405 19.72 6.04 26.27
C ASN A 405 20.48 5.16 25.27
N SER A 406 20.05 5.18 24.01
CA SER A 406 20.60 4.35 22.93
C SER A 406 20.15 4.86 21.56
N GLY A 407 20.22 4.02 20.53
CA GLY A 407 19.59 4.30 19.25
C GLY A 407 19.68 3.12 18.31
N LYS A 408 19.19 3.34 17.09
CA LYS A 408 19.17 2.33 16.04
C LYS A 408 19.38 2.98 14.69
N ALA A 409 20.16 2.32 13.82
CA ALA A 409 20.35 2.76 12.45
C ALA A 409 20.00 1.67 11.46
N GLY A 410 19.49 2.07 10.30
CA GLY A 410 19.12 1.17 9.21
C GLY A 410 19.35 1.79 7.84
N LEU A 411 19.46 0.91 6.84
CA LEU A 411 19.62 1.28 5.44
C LEU A 411 18.26 1.22 4.74
N ARG A 412 17.85 2.35 4.16
CA ARG A 412 16.60 2.48 3.43
C ARG A 412 16.88 2.38 1.94
N ALA A 413 16.14 1.54 1.24
CA ALA A 413 16.00 1.64 -0.20
C ALA A 413 15.12 2.86 -0.54
N VAL A 414 15.57 3.70 -1.47
CA VAL A 414 14.87 4.90 -1.92
C VAL A 414 15.00 5.02 -3.43
N ALA A 415 13.89 5.19 -4.14
CA ALA A 415 13.92 5.52 -5.57
C ALA A 415 14.18 7.02 -5.78
N LYS A 416 14.72 7.38 -6.95
CA LYS A 416 15.03 8.76 -7.34
C LYS A 416 13.84 9.73 -7.22
N ASP A 417 12.62 9.25 -7.45
CA ASP A 417 11.37 10.00 -7.37
C ASP A 417 10.64 9.87 -6.01
N HIS A 418 11.24 9.16 -5.05
CA HIS A 418 10.68 8.84 -3.74
C HIS A 418 9.40 7.98 -3.75
N MET A 419 9.05 7.39 -4.89
CA MET A 419 7.98 6.41 -5.01
C MET A 419 8.53 5.00 -4.76
N PRO A 420 7.76 4.08 -4.15
CA PRO A 420 8.15 2.68 -4.10
C PRO A 420 8.40 2.09 -5.49
N ILE A 421 9.14 0.99 -5.53
CA ILE A 421 9.32 0.18 -6.73
C ILE A 421 8.55 -1.12 -6.52
N VAL A 422 7.44 -1.25 -7.27
CA VAL A 422 6.44 -2.30 -7.12
C VAL A 422 6.01 -2.80 -8.49
N GLY A 423 6.18 -4.09 -8.76
CA GLY A 423 5.76 -4.70 -10.02
C GLY A 423 6.63 -5.89 -10.40
N LYS A 424 6.61 -6.27 -11.69
CA LYS A 424 7.38 -7.39 -12.24
C LYS A 424 8.53 -6.88 -13.10
N LYS A 425 9.71 -7.48 -12.98
CA LYS A 425 10.89 -7.24 -13.85
C LYS A 425 11.76 -8.48 -13.91
N ASN A 426 12.20 -8.88 -15.10
CA ASN A 426 13.04 -10.07 -15.34
C ASN A 426 12.47 -11.36 -14.70
N GLY A 427 11.15 -11.54 -14.77
CA GLY A 427 10.46 -12.69 -14.15
C GLY A 427 10.21 -12.57 -12.65
N LEU A 428 10.82 -11.60 -11.96
CA LEU A 428 10.70 -11.41 -10.51
C LEU A 428 9.64 -10.37 -10.17
N TYR A 429 8.86 -10.60 -9.12
CA TYR A 429 8.07 -9.55 -8.48
C TYR A 429 8.94 -8.79 -7.49
N ILE A 430 8.78 -7.48 -7.39
CA ILE A 430 9.64 -6.62 -6.59
C ILE A 430 8.76 -5.71 -5.75
N SER A 431 9.05 -5.61 -4.45
CA SER A 431 8.52 -4.58 -3.55
C SER A 431 9.67 -3.98 -2.74
N THR A 432 10.20 -2.86 -3.19
CA THR A 432 11.32 -2.17 -2.54
C THR A 432 11.19 -0.64 -2.64
N CYS A 433 12.21 0.09 -2.21
CA CYS A 433 12.27 1.56 -2.31
C CYS A 433 11.17 2.32 -1.55
N HIS A 434 10.60 1.73 -0.50
CA HIS A 434 9.57 2.36 0.34
C HIS A 434 10.08 3.52 1.21
N GLY A 435 11.39 3.77 1.22
CA GLY A 435 12.04 4.83 2.00
C GLY A 435 11.68 4.74 3.49
N SER A 436 11.22 5.86 4.05
CA SER A 436 10.77 5.95 5.44
C SER A 436 9.24 5.78 5.61
N ARG A 437 8.55 5.25 4.60
CA ARG A 437 7.07 5.19 4.53
C ARG A 437 6.54 3.78 4.29
N ALA A 438 7.33 2.75 4.58
CA ALA A 438 6.92 1.36 4.39
C ALA A 438 5.65 1.00 5.18
N SER A 439 5.47 1.55 6.38
CA SER A 439 4.23 1.35 7.17
C SER A 439 2.96 1.81 6.46
N VAL A 440 3.05 2.76 5.52
CA VAL A 440 1.90 3.26 4.76
C VAL A 440 1.82 2.63 3.37
N THR A 441 2.97 2.42 2.72
CA THR A 441 3.01 2.02 1.32
C THR A 441 3.06 0.50 1.14
N ALA A 442 3.66 -0.25 2.07
CA ALA A 442 3.81 -1.70 1.94
C ALA A 442 2.46 -2.45 1.81
N PRO A 443 1.38 -2.10 2.55
CA PRO A 443 0.11 -2.81 2.42
C PRO A 443 -0.48 -2.76 1.00
N ILE A 444 -0.59 -1.58 0.39
CA ILE A 444 -1.15 -1.48 -0.97
C ILE A 444 -0.19 -2.07 -2.01
N SER A 445 1.12 -2.00 -1.79
CA SER A 445 2.12 -2.61 -2.68
C SER A 445 2.07 -4.14 -2.65
N ALA A 446 1.91 -4.73 -1.46
CA ALA A 446 1.66 -6.16 -1.29
C ALA A 446 0.37 -6.59 -2.00
N GLU A 447 -0.69 -5.79 -1.90
CA GLU A 447 -1.96 -6.05 -2.58
C GLU A 447 -1.79 -6.07 -4.10
N ILE A 448 -1.07 -5.09 -4.66
CA ILE A 448 -0.73 -5.03 -6.10
C ILE A 448 -0.03 -6.32 -6.54
N ILE A 449 1.03 -6.74 -5.85
CA ILE A 449 1.79 -7.95 -6.21
C ILE A 449 0.93 -9.20 -6.05
N SER A 450 0.20 -9.32 -4.95
CA SER A 450 -0.67 -10.48 -4.72
C SER A 450 -1.74 -10.63 -5.79
N ASN A 451 -2.30 -9.52 -6.28
CA ASN A 451 -3.29 -9.52 -7.35
C ASN A 451 -2.65 -9.82 -8.71
N LEU A 452 -1.44 -9.32 -8.98
CA LEU A 452 -0.69 -9.71 -10.19
C LEU A 452 -0.45 -11.23 -10.23
N ILE A 453 -0.02 -11.84 -9.11
CA ILE A 453 0.20 -13.29 -9.02
C ILE A 453 -1.12 -14.08 -9.18
N ALA A 454 -2.20 -13.57 -8.61
CA ALA A 454 -3.54 -14.17 -8.64
C ALA A 454 -4.35 -13.83 -9.91
N ASN A 455 -3.82 -13.03 -10.84
CA ASN A 455 -4.56 -12.48 -11.99
C ASN A 455 -5.84 -11.72 -11.59
N GLU A 456 -5.82 -11.03 -10.46
CA GLU A 456 -6.91 -10.19 -9.97
C GLU A 456 -6.68 -8.71 -10.30
N ALA A 457 -7.75 -7.92 -10.25
CA ALA A 457 -7.69 -6.48 -10.53
C ALA A 457 -6.89 -5.71 -9.45
N PRO A 458 -6.01 -4.78 -9.84
CA PRO A 458 -5.19 -4.03 -8.89
C PRO A 458 -6.02 -3.00 -8.10
N PRO A 459 -5.54 -2.56 -6.92
CA PRO A 459 -6.21 -1.56 -6.09
C PRO A 459 -5.91 -0.10 -6.52
N LEU A 460 -5.38 0.13 -7.73
CA LEU A 460 -4.96 1.44 -8.24
C LEU A 460 -5.23 1.57 -9.74
N MET A 461 -5.31 2.81 -10.23
CA MET A 461 -5.47 3.08 -11.67
C MET A 461 -4.13 2.88 -12.38
N LYS A 462 -4.20 2.74 -13.72
CA LYS A 462 -3.04 2.46 -14.57
C LYS A 462 -1.95 3.50 -14.39
N ARG A 463 -2.34 4.78 -14.36
CA ARG A 463 -1.44 5.91 -14.17
C ARG A 463 -0.56 5.79 -12.92
N GLU A 464 -1.12 5.36 -11.78
CA GLU A 464 -0.33 5.19 -10.57
C GLU A 464 0.56 3.94 -10.61
N LEU A 465 0.07 2.84 -11.20
CA LEU A 465 0.83 1.59 -11.35
C LEU A 465 2.09 1.79 -12.21
N GLU A 466 1.99 2.53 -13.31
CA GLU A 466 3.13 2.86 -14.17
C GLU A 466 4.24 3.61 -13.39
N HIS A 467 3.85 4.49 -12.46
CA HIS A 467 4.80 5.23 -11.62
C HIS A 467 5.36 4.41 -10.44
N LEU A 468 4.86 3.19 -10.23
CA LEU A 468 5.44 2.23 -9.29
C LEU A 468 6.33 1.21 -10.01
N SER A 469 6.16 1.03 -11.32
CA SER A 469 6.85 0.02 -12.11
C SER A 469 8.37 0.02 -11.87
N PRO A 470 9.01 -1.16 -11.74
CA PRO A 470 10.47 -1.28 -11.72
C PRO A 470 11.16 -0.89 -13.04
N GLU A 471 10.40 -0.61 -14.10
CA GLU A 471 10.88 -0.23 -15.42
C GLU A 471 10.70 1.27 -15.72
N ARG A 472 10.10 2.05 -14.81
CA ARG A 472 9.75 3.46 -15.08
C ARG A 472 10.91 4.43 -15.32
N PHE A 473 12.14 3.99 -15.07
CA PHE A 473 13.36 4.78 -15.26
C PHE A 473 14.19 4.34 -16.47
N SER A 474 13.76 3.27 -17.13
CA SER A 474 14.45 2.62 -18.25
C SER A 474 13.98 3.09 -19.61
#